data_AF-A0A433BFL3-F1
#
_entry.id   AF-A0A433BFL3-F1
#
_cell.length_a   1.000
_cell.length_b   1.000
_cell.length_c   1.000
_cell.angle_alpha   90.00
_cell.angle_beta   90.00
_cell.angle_gamma   90.00
#
_symmetry.space_group_name_H-M   'P 1'
#
loop_
_entity.id
_entity.type
_entity.pdbx_description
1 polymer ?
#
loop_
_entity_poly.entity_id
_entity_poly.type
_entity_poly.pdbx_seq_one_letter_code
_entity_poly.pdbx_strand_id
1 'polypeptide(L)'
;AYTITASAYDVQGNLNTASVSTFSFSAPGAGASLSASMCSTTAGSCSVTLMATTAGSYSVTATVGGALVGGTNPVIGVFAAGAVTAGSARVSLNAGPKAANGVDAYTLTVSALDAQGNLNTSSAISFNFSDPGAGGRLSASTCTTVLSGADAGTCSVSLTATLAGSYNVITTLGGASVGGTNPVVAVFVASGMDPGQSRVSIALTGASKIANGVDSYTLTASAYDSNGNLNTWQPQTFAFSWRAGVASLMLDQRVSRQIVNPKAANQWTAMSADTCTTATSGAQAGSCSVTLSSTQAGWFTVFSQVGGVPVGNPLGGQVAAQFVAGPVVAANSVITISPGTRQADGVDAHTVTVTARDAFDNVQADVSTLFSLNSLVAGASLSAASCSTATTGADAGSCSVTVKANTPGTYTVSVSLAGQSVGSGPVQGQFVSPAAAVTAVPTLSHWGRIGLVLGLGLLAAASGVIHRREGRQPAKPDCARCSWPCTWLGRRGGSGTEGRDVDRRPPLRCSP
;
A
#
# COMPACT_ATOMS: atom_id res chain seq x y z
N ALA A 1 41.89 -42.57 -33.62
CA ALA A 1 43.04 -43.32 -33.07
C ALA A 1 44.28 -42.92 -33.85
N TYR A 2 45.45 -42.88 -33.20
CA TYR A 2 46.74 -42.64 -33.86
C TYR A 2 47.59 -43.90 -33.81
N THR A 3 48.36 -44.16 -34.86
CA THR A 3 49.38 -45.21 -34.85
C THR A 3 50.74 -44.58 -34.53
N ILE A 4 51.37 -45.05 -33.47
CA ILE A 4 52.73 -44.67 -33.09
C ILE A 4 53.65 -45.78 -33.58
N THR A 5 54.56 -45.45 -34.50
CA THR A 5 55.54 -46.39 -35.06
C THR A 5 56.92 -46.05 -34.53
N ALA A 6 57.59 -47.03 -33.92
CA ALA A 6 58.98 -46.94 -33.49
C ALA A 6 59.84 -47.85 -34.36
N SER A 7 60.99 -47.33 -34.81
CA SER A 7 61.92 -48.05 -35.67
C SER A 7 63.33 -48.00 -35.10
N ALA A 8 63.98 -49.15 -35.04
CA ALA A 8 65.36 -49.31 -34.59
C ALA A 8 66.25 -49.38 -35.83
N TYR A 9 67.26 -48.52 -35.87
CA TYR A 9 68.27 -48.51 -36.92
C TYR A 9 69.62 -48.95 -36.34
N ASP A 10 70.42 -49.65 -37.13
CA ASP A 10 71.83 -49.93 -36.82
C ASP A 10 72.70 -48.68 -37.01
N VAL A 11 74.00 -48.81 -36.71
CA VAL A 11 74.95 -47.69 -36.81
C VAL A 11 75.24 -47.26 -38.26
N GLN A 12 74.81 -48.05 -39.24
CA GLN A 12 74.87 -47.75 -40.67
C GLN A 12 73.57 -47.11 -41.18
N GLY A 13 72.55 -46.96 -40.34
CA GLY A 13 71.25 -46.37 -40.69
C GLY A 13 70.28 -47.35 -41.37
N ASN A 14 70.55 -48.66 -41.35
CA ASN A 14 69.62 -49.68 -41.83
C ASN A 14 68.71 -50.16 -40.70
N LEU A 15 67.54 -50.70 -41.04
CA LEU A 15 66.60 -51.23 -40.07
C LEU A 15 67.23 -52.43 -39.33
N ASN A 16 67.22 -52.44 -37.99
CA ASN A 16 67.83 -53.50 -37.21
C ASN A 16 66.98 -54.77 -37.28
N THR A 17 67.33 -55.68 -38.20
CA THR A 17 66.66 -56.98 -38.36
C THR A 17 67.46 -58.16 -37.78
N ALA A 18 68.64 -57.90 -37.23
CA ALA A 18 69.53 -58.93 -36.70
C ALA A 18 69.22 -59.31 -35.24
N SER A 19 68.48 -58.47 -34.52
CA SER A 19 68.19 -58.64 -33.09
C SER A 19 66.81 -58.10 -32.72
N VAL A 20 66.23 -58.64 -31.64
CA VAL A 20 64.96 -58.13 -31.11
C VAL A 20 65.18 -56.73 -30.52
N SER A 21 64.47 -55.74 -31.05
CA SER A 21 64.36 -54.41 -30.44
C SER A 21 63.05 -54.31 -29.68
N THR A 22 63.11 -53.95 -28.39
CA THR A 22 61.93 -53.75 -27.54
C THR A 22 61.80 -52.28 -27.16
N PHE A 23 60.71 -51.67 -27.61
CA PHE A 23 60.34 -50.30 -27.27
C PHE A 23 59.35 -50.28 -26.12
N SER A 24 59.53 -49.35 -25.19
CA SER A 24 58.61 -49.07 -24.08
C SER A 24 58.01 -47.68 -24.24
N PHE A 25 56.70 -47.56 -24.08
CA PHE A 25 55.95 -46.31 -24.23
C PHE A 25 55.42 -45.84 -22.87
N SER A 26 55.50 -44.53 -22.62
CA SER A 26 54.89 -43.93 -21.43
C SER A 26 53.36 -44.00 -21.52
N ALA A 27 52.69 -44.07 -20.36
CA ALA A 27 51.24 -43.96 -20.32
C ALA A 27 50.77 -42.61 -20.91
N PRO A 28 49.76 -42.57 -21.78
CA PRO A 28 49.37 -41.35 -22.52
C PRO A 28 48.65 -40.30 -21.67
N GLY A 29 48.32 -40.58 -20.40
CA GLY A 29 47.51 -39.71 -19.53
C GLY A 29 46.07 -40.21 -19.36
N ALA A 30 45.30 -39.58 -18.47
CA ALA A 30 43.92 -40.00 -18.18
C ALA A 30 42.97 -39.77 -19.38
N GLY A 31 42.08 -40.73 -19.64
CA GLY A 31 41.14 -40.67 -20.78
C GLY A 31 41.71 -41.16 -22.12
N ALA A 32 42.98 -41.58 -22.14
CA ALA A 32 43.64 -42.22 -23.28
C ALA A 32 44.24 -43.58 -22.90
N SER A 33 44.41 -44.45 -23.89
CA SER A 33 45.00 -45.78 -23.74
C SER A 33 45.89 -46.13 -24.94
N LEU A 34 46.89 -46.98 -24.68
CA LEU A 34 47.71 -47.61 -25.72
C LEU A 34 47.26 -49.06 -25.89
N SER A 35 47.32 -49.57 -27.12
CA SER A 35 47.07 -51.00 -27.40
C SER A 35 48.07 -51.92 -26.70
N ALA A 36 49.28 -51.42 -26.40
CA ALA A 36 50.30 -52.08 -25.59
C ALA A 36 51.26 -51.02 -25.01
N SER A 37 51.81 -51.27 -23.82
CA SER A 37 52.85 -50.42 -23.20
C SER A 37 54.26 -50.74 -23.70
N MET A 38 54.44 -51.89 -24.34
CA MET A 38 55.69 -52.34 -24.93
C MET A 38 55.43 -52.99 -26.28
N CYS A 39 56.42 -52.92 -27.15
CA CYS A 39 56.33 -53.46 -28.49
C CYS A 39 57.71 -53.93 -28.94
N SER A 40 57.81 -55.22 -29.30
CA SER A 40 59.06 -55.87 -29.69
C SER A 40 59.01 -56.28 -31.16
N THR A 41 60.14 -56.16 -31.85
CA THR A 41 60.25 -56.50 -33.28
C THR A 41 61.61 -57.06 -33.63
N THR A 42 61.63 -58.08 -34.49
CA THR A 42 62.83 -58.56 -35.21
C THR A 42 62.90 -58.01 -36.63
N ALA A 43 61.85 -57.32 -37.09
CA ALA A 43 61.82 -56.64 -38.38
C ALA A 43 62.30 -55.18 -38.27
N GLY A 44 62.78 -54.76 -37.09
CA GLY A 44 63.31 -53.44 -36.77
C GLY A 44 62.32 -52.27 -36.77
N SER A 45 61.02 -52.50 -37.03
CA SER A 45 59.95 -51.53 -36.74
C SER A 45 58.75 -52.19 -36.08
N CYS A 46 58.05 -51.46 -35.23
CA CYS A 46 56.90 -51.94 -34.49
C CYS A 46 55.93 -50.78 -34.18
N SER A 47 54.64 -51.08 -34.03
CA SER A 47 53.60 -50.04 -33.88
C SER A 47 52.66 -50.32 -32.72
N VAL A 48 52.26 -49.26 -32.02
CA VAL A 48 51.19 -49.27 -31.01
C VAL A 48 50.11 -48.27 -31.40
N THR A 49 48.88 -48.52 -30.98
CA THR A 49 47.75 -47.62 -31.27
C THR A 49 47.40 -46.80 -30.03
N LEU A 50 47.34 -45.49 -30.18
CA LEU A 50 46.81 -44.55 -29.19
C LEU A 50 45.33 -44.29 -29.46
N MET A 51 44.50 -44.54 -28.46
CA MET A 51 43.06 -44.26 -28.45
C MET A 51 42.72 -43.32 -27.29
N ALA A 52 41.74 -42.45 -27.47
CA ALA A 52 41.22 -41.61 -26.39
C ALA A 52 39.72 -41.43 -26.55
N THR A 53 39.01 -41.38 -25.42
CA THR A 53 37.57 -41.03 -25.36
C THR A 53 37.37 -39.59 -24.93
N THR A 54 38.38 -38.99 -24.29
CA THR A 54 38.37 -37.58 -23.90
C THR A 54 39.09 -36.75 -24.95
N ALA A 55 38.49 -35.62 -25.34
CA ALA A 55 39.14 -34.69 -26.26
C ALA A 55 40.30 -33.98 -25.56
N GLY A 56 41.44 -33.86 -26.24
CA GLY A 56 42.65 -33.29 -25.65
C GLY A 56 43.92 -33.65 -26.42
N SER A 57 45.04 -33.17 -25.91
CA SER A 57 46.37 -33.49 -26.41
C SER A 57 47.06 -34.47 -25.48
N TYR A 58 47.52 -35.59 -26.02
CA TYR A 58 48.15 -36.67 -25.27
C TYR A 58 49.58 -36.89 -25.75
N SER A 59 50.55 -36.76 -24.84
CA SER A 59 51.96 -36.96 -25.12
C SER A 59 52.41 -38.37 -24.75
N VAL A 60 53.07 -39.08 -25.66
CA VAL A 60 53.64 -40.40 -25.43
C VAL A 60 55.14 -40.36 -25.68
N THR A 61 55.92 -40.76 -24.67
CA THR A 61 57.37 -40.88 -24.76
C THR A 61 57.75 -42.31 -25.11
N ALA A 62 58.62 -42.50 -26.09
CA ALA A 62 59.14 -43.81 -26.46
C ALA A 62 60.59 -43.99 -25.97
N THR A 63 60.91 -45.17 -25.45
CA THR A 63 62.25 -45.54 -24.99
C THR A 63 62.66 -46.91 -25.51
N VAL A 64 63.96 -47.13 -25.69
CA VAL A 64 64.56 -48.43 -26.03
C VAL A 64 65.73 -48.67 -25.08
N GLY A 65 65.75 -49.81 -24.38
CA GLY A 65 66.78 -50.10 -23.37
C GLY A 65 66.90 -49.04 -22.25
N GLY A 66 65.85 -48.28 -21.99
CA GLY A 66 65.83 -47.16 -21.02
C GLY A 66 66.29 -45.80 -21.57
N ALA A 67 66.77 -45.72 -22.81
CA ALA A 67 67.14 -44.47 -23.46
C ALA A 67 65.99 -43.91 -24.31
N LEU A 68 65.89 -42.59 -24.43
CA LEU A 68 64.90 -41.93 -25.31
C LEU A 68 65.16 -42.27 -26.77
N VAL A 69 64.10 -42.63 -27.50
CA VAL A 69 64.17 -42.72 -28.97
C VAL A 69 64.37 -41.32 -29.55
N GLY A 70 65.24 -41.20 -30.56
CA GLY A 70 65.50 -39.93 -31.25
C GLY A 70 64.31 -39.44 -32.11
N GLY A 71 64.45 -38.27 -32.73
CA GLY A 71 63.39 -37.65 -33.54
C GLY A 71 62.34 -36.91 -32.70
N THR A 72 61.10 -36.86 -33.18
CA THR A 72 59.98 -36.22 -32.47
C THR A 72 59.54 -37.08 -31.29
N ASN A 73 60.17 -36.88 -30.14
CA ASN A 73 59.87 -37.59 -28.89
C ASN A 73 59.87 -36.57 -27.73
N PRO A 74 58.73 -36.37 -27.03
CA PRO A 74 57.48 -37.12 -27.11
C PRO A 74 56.67 -36.86 -28.39
N VAL A 75 55.91 -37.87 -28.82
CA VAL A 75 54.88 -37.70 -29.86
C VAL A 75 53.58 -37.21 -29.22
N ILE A 76 52.88 -36.29 -29.88
CA ILE A 76 51.62 -35.72 -29.38
C ILE A 76 50.48 -36.10 -30.32
N GLY A 77 49.47 -36.80 -29.80
CA GLY A 77 48.20 -37.05 -30.48
C GLY A 77 47.12 -36.10 -29.99
N VAL A 78 46.47 -35.38 -30.90
CA VAL A 78 45.35 -34.48 -30.58
C VAL A 78 44.02 -35.14 -30.96
N PHE A 79 43.15 -35.32 -29.99
CA PHE A 79 41.79 -35.82 -30.19
C PHE A 79 40.81 -34.67 -30.04
N ALA A 80 40.02 -34.40 -31.08
CA ALA A 80 38.94 -33.42 -31.05
C ALA A 80 37.64 -34.08 -30.58
N ALA A 81 36.74 -33.29 -30.02
CA ALA A 81 35.39 -33.75 -29.70
C ALA A 81 34.63 -34.15 -30.98
N GLY A 82 33.73 -35.13 -30.83
CA GLY A 82 32.82 -35.55 -31.90
C GLY A 82 31.75 -34.51 -32.25
N ALA A 83 30.82 -34.93 -33.11
CA ALA A 83 29.68 -34.11 -33.50
C ALA A 83 28.74 -33.86 -32.30
N VAL A 84 28.26 -32.63 -32.19
CA VAL A 84 27.29 -32.21 -31.18
C VAL A 84 25.87 -32.50 -31.67
N THR A 85 25.05 -33.06 -30.79
CA THR A 85 23.62 -33.30 -31.05
C THR A 85 22.79 -32.65 -29.94
N ALA A 86 21.49 -32.42 -30.19
CA ALA A 86 20.61 -31.87 -29.16
C ALA A 86 20.62 -32.76 -27.89
N GLY A 87 20.60 -34.08 -28.05
CA GLY A 87 20.63 -35.03 -26.93
C GLY A 87 21.95 -35.08 -26.14
N SER A 88 23.06 -34.64 -26.73
CA SER A 88 24.37 -34.56 -26.04
C SER A 88 24.64 -33.19 -25.45
N ALA A 89 24.13 -32.11 -26.06
CA ALA A 89 24.17 -30.77 -25.49
C ALA A 89 23.43 -30.69 -24.15
N ARG A 90 23.79 -29.70 -23.33
CA ARG A 90 23.20 -29.45 -22.01
C ARG A 90 22.94 -27.97 -21.82
N VAL A 91 21.84 -27.64 -21.18
CA VAL A 91 21.57 -26.28 -20.68
C VAL A 91 21.52 -26.30 -19.15
N SER A 92 22.04 -25.25 -18.54
CA SER A 92 21.96 -25.00 -17.11
C SER A 92 21.56 -23.55 -16.83
N LEU A 93 21.07 -23.33 -15.61
CA LEU A 93 20.66 -22.04 -15.09
C LEU A 93 21.39 -21.82 -13.77
N ASN A 94 21.92 -20.63 -13.53
CA ASN A 94 22.51 -20.30 -12.23
C ASN A 94 21.47 -20.25 -11.09
N ALA A 95 21.93 -20.25 -9.85
CA ALA A 95 21.07 -20.28 -8.66
C ALA A 95 20.23 -19.00 -8.49
N GLY A 96 19.03 -19.17 -7.94
CA GLY A 96 18.13 -18.08 -7.54
C GLY A 96 17.34 -18.39 -6.26
N PRO A 97 16.24 -17.66 -5.99
CA PRO A 97 15.54 -16.71 -6.87
C PRO A 97 16.33 -15.42 -7.16
N LYS A 98 15.85 -14.62 -8.13
CA LYS A 98 16.37 -13.28 -8.45
C LYS A 98 15.27 -12.22 -8.34
N ALA A 99 15.63 -10.96 -8.11
CA ALA A 99 14.64 -9.89 -8.01
C ALA A 99 14.06 -9.52 -9.39
N ALA A 100 12.75 -9.29 -9.47
CA ALA A 100 12.04 -8.84 -10.67
C ALA A 100 12.20 -7.32 -10.89
N ASN A 101 13.43 -6.81 -10.81
CA ASN A 101 13.75 -5.38 -10.93
C ASN A 101 14.18 -4.98 -12.35
N GLY A 102 14.20 -5.91 -13.31
CA GLY A 102 14.70 -5.69 -14.67
C GLY A 102 16.22 -5.60 -14.80
N VAL A 103 16.97 -5.81 -13.72
CA VAL A 103 18.44 -5.69 -13.66
C VAL A 103 19.09 -6.99 -13.20
N ASP A 104 18.59 -7.58 -12.12
CA ASP A 104 19.02 -8.89 -11.64
C ASP A 104 18.71 -9.92 -12.72
N ALA A 105 19.72 -10.72 -13.05
CA ALA A 105 19.63 -11.67 -14.14
C ALA A 105 19.97 -13.08 -13.70
N TYR A 106 19.25 -14.03 -14.29
CA TYR A 106 19.75 -15.39 -14.43
C TYR A 106 20.68 -15.47 -15.62
N THR A 107 21.68 -16.33 -15.54
CA THR A 107 22.55 -16.69 -16.66
C THR A 107 22.21 -18.11 -17.08
N LEU A 108 21.72 -18.26 -18.31
CA LEU A 108 21.55 -19.54 -18.99
C LEU A 108 22.88 -19.87 -19.65
N THR A 109 23.46 -21.02 -19.33
CA THR A 109 24.70 -21.49 -19.96
C THR A 109 24.41 -22.79 -20.71
N VAL A 110 24.79 -22.82 -21.98
CA VAL A 110 24.63 -23.99 -22.85
C VAL A 110 26.00 -24.53 -23.20
N SER A 111 26.16 -25.85 -23.04
CA SER A 111 27.40 -26.57 -23.35
C SER A 111 27.19 -27.47 -24.56
N ALA A 112 28.01 -27.27 -25.59
CA ALA A 112 28.02 -28.09 -26.80
C ALA A 112 28.91 -29.32 -26.58
N LEU A 113 28.31 -30.42 -26.14
CA LEU A 113 29.01 -31.67 -25.85
C LEU A 113 28.81 -32.68 -26.99
N ASP A 114 29.81 -33.53 -27.22
CA ASP A 114 29.65 -34.73 -28.03
C ASP A 114 28.99 -35.89 -27.23
N ALA A 115 28.80 -37.04 -27.88
CA ALA A 115 28.21 -38.22 -27.24
C ALA A 115 29.04 -38.81 -26.09
N GLN A 116 30.33 -38.46 -26.00
CA GLN A 116 31.26 -38.90 -24.96
C GLN A 116 31.37 -37.87 -23.82
N GLY A 117 30.67 -36.73 -23.93
CA GLY A 117 30.68 -35.67 -22.92
C GLY A 117 31.85 -34.69 -23.07
N ASN A 118 32.51 -34.65 -24.23
CA ASN A 118 33.57 -33.68 -24.50
C ASN A 118 33.01 -32.37 -25.03
N LEU A 119 33.53 -31.23 -24.57
CA LEU A 119 33.21 -29.91 -25.11
C LEU A 119 33.74 -29.76 -26.53
N ASN A 120 32.87 -29.33 -27.45
CA ASN A 120 33.25 -29.04 -28.81
C ASN A 120 33.89 -27.65 -28.90
N THR A 121 35.21 -27.62 -29.05
CA THR A 121 36.00 -26.39 -29.24
C THR A 121 36.53 -26.24 -30.66
N SER A 122 36.17 -27.16 -31.55
CA SER A 122 36.64 -27.17 -32.95
C SER A 122 35.70 -26.45 -33.90
N SER A 123 34.41 -26.36 -33.57
CA SER A 123 33.39 -25.72 -34.39
C SER A 123 32.37 -24.95 -33.55
N ALA A 124 31.95 -23.78 -34.03
CA ALA A 124 30.97 -22.96 -33.34
C ALA A 124 29.55 -23.52 -33.52
N ILE A 125 28.82 -23.69 -32.42
CA ILE A 125 27.47 -24.26 -32.40
C ILE A 125 26.49 -23.20 -31.94
N SER A 126 25.42 -22.98 -32.71
CA SER A 126 24.37 -22.00 -32.38
C SER A 126 23.14 -22.68 -31.79
N PHE A 127 22.69 -22.19 -30.64
CA PHE A 127 21.49 -22.62 -29.95
C PHE A 127 20.40 -21.54 -30.02
N ASN A 128 19.15 -21.97 -29.94
CA ASN A 128 17.97 -21.10 -29.93
C ASN A 128 17.23 -21.24 -28.59
N PHE A 129 16.72 -20.12 -28.08
CA PHE A 129 15.92 -20.06 -26.86
C PHE A 129 14.48 -19.65 -27.19
N SER A 130 13.51 -20.29 -26.54
CA SER A 130 12.12 -19.85 -26.61
C SER A 130 11.93 -18.50 -25.94
N ASP A 131 10.87 -17.78 -26.34
CA ASP A 131 10.43 -16.58 -25.64
C ASP A 131 10.05 -16.93 -24.18
N PRO A 132 10.62 -16.25 -23.16
CA PRO A 132 10.25 -16.47 -21.76
C PRO A 132 8.81 -16.04 -21.44
N GLY A 133 8.17 -15.24 -22.29
CA GLY A 133 6.82 -14.72 -22.08
C GLY A 133 6.78 -13.36 -21.36
N ALA A 134 5.57 -12.93 -21.00
CA ALA A 134 5.31 -11.57 -20.52
C ALA A 134 6.13 -11.18 -19.27
N GLY A 135 6.78 -10.01 -19.32
CA GLY A 135 7.60 -9.49 -18.24
C GLY A 135 9.00 -10.08 -18.14
N GLY A 136 9.33 -11.12 -18.92
CA GLY A 136 10.67 -11.69 -19.05
C GLY A 136 11.38 -11.19 -20.32
N ARG A 137 12.70 -11.05 -20.26
CA ARG A 137 13.51 -10.62 -21.40
C ARG A 137 14.86 -11.34 -21.43
N LEU A 138 15.14 -12.03 -22.53
CA LEU A 138 16.46 -12.56 -22.84
C LEU A 138 17.35 -11.48 -23.46
N SER A 139 18.67 -11.55 -23.22
CA SER A 139 19.63 -10.68 -23.91
C SER A 139 19.75 -11.00 -25.41
N ALA A 140 19.50 -12.25 -25.79
CA ALA A 140 19.44 -12.71 -27.18
C ALA A 140 18.54 -13.95 -27.28
N SER A 141 17.90 -14.15 -28.44
CA SER A 141 17.12 -15.36 -28.76
C SER A 141 18.00 -16.52 -29.24
N THR A 142 19.27 -16.24 -29.54
CA THR A 142 20.26 -17.21 -29.98
C THR A 142 21.60 -16.97 -29.32
N CYS A 143 22.40 -18.02 -29.22
CA CYS A 143 23.73 -17.94 -28.64
C CYS A 143 24.65 -18.94 -29.33
N THR A 144 25.89 -18.53 -29.60
CA THR A 144 26.88 -19.35 -30.33
C THR A 144 28.07 -19.63 -29.44
N THR A 145 28.52 -20.88 -29.39
CA THR A 145 29.67 -21.27 -28.58
C THR A 145 30.97 -20.61 -29.00
N VAL A 146 31.78 -20.26 -28.01
CA VAL A 146 33.14 -19.77 -28.24
C VAL A 146 34.10 -20.94 -28.37
N LEU A 147 35.20 -20.78 -29.11
CA LEU A 147 36.15 -21.88 -29.42
C LEU A 147 37.43 -21.84 -28.57
N SER A 148 37.65 -20.77 -27.82
CA SER A 148 38.86 -20.53 -27.05
C SER A 148 38.56 -19.81 -25.75
N GLY A 149 39.48 -19.92 -24.79
CA GLY A 149 39.34 -19.33 -23.46
C GLY A 149 38.65 -20.26 -22.47
N ALA A 150 38.32 -19.73 -21.29
CA ALA A 150 37.74 -20.52 -20.20
C ALA A 150 36.35 -21.10 -20.54
N ASP A 151 35.61 -20.41 -21.41
CA ASP A 151 34.24 -20.76 -21.80
C ASP A 151 34.17 -21.54 -23.12
N ALA A 152 35.32 -22.01 -23.64
CA ALA A 152 35.38 -22.76 -24.89
C ALA A 152 34.40 -23.95 -24.91
N GLY A 153 33.61 -24.07 -25.97
CA GLY A 153 32.55 -25.06 -26.13
C GLY A 153 31.25 -24.72 -25.40
N THR A 154 31.16 -23.54 -24.78
CA THR A 154 29.96 -23.05 -24.10
C THR A 154 29.55 -21.68 -24.61
N CYS A 155 28.33 -21.28 -24.28
CA CYS A 155 27.81 -19.95 -24.56
C CYS A 155 26.75 -19.59 -23.52
N SER A 156 26.51 -18.29 -23.29
CA SER A 156 25.55 -17.85 -22.27
C SER A 156 24.62 -16.72 -22.74
N VAL A 157 23.41 -16.72 -22.20
CA VAL A 157 22.38 -15.68 -22.37
C VAL A 157 21.87 -15.27 -21.00
N SER A 158 21.61 -13.97 -20.80
CA SER A 158 21.01 -13.49 -19.55
C SER A 158 19.50 -13.36 -19.69
N LEU A 159 18.76 -13.78 -18.67
CA LEU A 159 17.32 -13.57 -18.52
C LEU A 159 17.09 -12.57 -17.38
N THR A 160 16.41 -11.47 -17.67
CA THR A 160 15.93 -10.48 -16.69
C THR A 160 14.40 -10.47 -16.67
N ALA A 161 13.77 -10.06 -15.57
CA ALA A 161 12.32 -9.87 -15.53
C ALA A 161 11.90 -8.65 -14.72
N THR A 162 10.75 -8.07 -15.05
CA THR A 162 10.08 -7.00 -14.29
C THR A 162 8.83 -7.47 -13.56
N LEU A 163 8.31 -8.66 -13.91
CA LEU A 163 7.21 -9.29 -13.20
C LEU A 163 7.71 -10.47 -12.36
N ALA A 164 7.25 -10.57 -11.12
CA ALA A 164 7.55 -11.71 -10.27
C ALA A 164 6.78 -12.95 -10.75
N GLY A 165 7.44 -14.10 -10.78
CA GLY A 165 6.87 -15.35 -11.29
C GLY A 165 7.91 -16.34 -11.78
N SER A 166 7.42 -17.45 -12.34
CA SER A 166 8.25 -18.50 -12.94
C SER A 166 8.26 -18.37 -14.45
N TYR A 167 9.46 -18.40 -15.03
CA TYR A 167 9.71 -18.26 -16.46
C TYR A 167 10.35 -19.53 -16.99
N ASN A 168 9.69 -20.17 -17.95
CA ASN A 168 10.18 -21.38 -18.58
C ASN A 168 10.88 -21.03 -19.89
N VAL A 169 12.14 -21.45 -20.03
CA VAL A 169 12.90 -21.26 -21.28
C VAL A 169 13.32 -22.61 -21.82
N ILE A 170 12.91 -22.90 -23.05
CA ILE A 170 13.30 -24.08 -23.79
C ILE A 170 14.51 -23.73 -24.65
N THR A 171 15.57 -24.53 -24.54
CA THR A 171 16.75 -24.41 -25.41
C THR A 171 16.72 -25.50 -26.48
N THR A 172 17.00 -25.14 -27.73
CA THR A 172 16.97 -26.07 -28.86
C THR A 172 18.23 -25.97 -29.73
N LEU A 173 18.56 -27.06 -30.40
CA LEU A 173 19.59 -27.16 -31.43
C LEU A 173 18.98 -27.81 -32.67
N GLY A 174 18.96 -27.11 -33.80
CA GLY A 174 18.34 -27.61 -35.03
C GLY A 174 16.85 -27.94 -34.88
N GLY A 175 16.15 -27.24 -33.98
CA GLY A 175 14.73 -27.46 -33.67
C GLY A 175 14.44 -28.55 -32.64
N ALA A 176 15.42 -29.37 -32.25
CA ALA A 176 15.26 -30.37 -31.20
C ALA A 176 15.66 -29.82 -29.82
N SER A 177 14.92 -30.16 -28.77
CA SER A 177 15.24 -29.78 -27.39
C SER A 177 16.58 -30.36 -26.95
N VAL A 178 17.43 -29.51 -26.36
CA VAL A 178 18.68 -29.98 -25.77
C VAL A 178 18.43 -30.86 -24.56
N GLY A 179 19.35 -31.77 -24.25
CA GLY A 179 19.26 -32.68 -23.11
C GLY A 179 19.47 -31.99 -21.74
N GLY A 180 19.28 -32.77 -20.67
CA GLY A 180 19.35 -32.27 -19.28
C GLY A 180 18.03 -31.67 -18.79
N THR A 181 18.10 -30.72 -17.87
CA THR A 181 16.92 -30.01 -17.34
C THR A 181 16.45 -28.97 -18.35
N ASN A 182 15.57 -29.37 -19.27
CA ASN A 182 15.02 -28.52 -20.31
C ASN A 182 13.50 -28.80 -20.44
N PRO A 183 12.61 -27.83 -20.19
CA PRO A 183 12.87 -26.40 -19.96
C PRO A 183 13.61 -26.10 -18.65
N VAL A 184 14.43 -25.05 -18.67
CA VAL A 184 14.91 -24.43 -17.44
C VAL A 184 13.83 -23.51 -16.87
N VAL A 185 13.71 -23.47 -15.54
CA VAL A 185 12.71 -22.66 -14.83
C VAL A 185 13.43 -21.61 -13.99
N ALA A 186 13.29 -20.35 -14.38
CA ALA A 186 13.81 -19.20 -13.63
C ALA A 186 12.71 -18.61 -12.75
N VAL A 187 13.00 -18.38 -11.46
CA VAL A 187 12.01 -17.85 -10.50
C VAL A 187 12.43 -16.44 -10.09
N PHE A 188 11.61 -15.46 -10.49
CA PHE A 188 11.77 -14.06 -10.10
C PHE A 188 10.81 -13.70 -8.96
N VAL A 189 11.29 -12.93 -8.00
CA VAL A 189 10.56 -12.48 -6.81
C VAL A 189 10.49 -10.97 -6.77
N ALA A 190 9.50 -10.40 -6.08
CA ALA A 190 9.37 -8.95 -5.96
C ALA A 190 10.65 -8.30 -5.39
N SER A 191 10.96 -7.10 -5.91
CA SER A 191 12.19 -6.35 -5.67
C SER A 191 12.07 -5.40 -4.47
N GLY A 192 11.97 -5.97 -3.26
CA GLY A 192 11.76 -5.20 -2.03
C GLY A 192 10.39 -4.51 -1.99
N MET A 193 10.03 -3.93 -0.86
CA MET A 193 8.77 -3.19 -0.74
C MET A 193 8.96 -1.73 -1.15
N ASP A 194 8.03 -1.22 -1.97
CA ASP A 194 7.82 0.20 -2.22
C ASP A 194 6.55 0.67 -1.50
N PRO A 195 6.64 1.55 -0.47
CA PRO A 195 5.47 2.11 0.20
C PRO A 195 4.52 2.86 -0.74
N GLY A 196 5.03 3.48 -1.80
CA GLY A 196 4.23 4.24 -2.78
C GLY A 196 3.36 3.35 -3.68
N GLN A 197 3.81 2.13 -4.00
CA GLN A 197 3.04 1.15 -4.77
C GLN A 197 2.20 0.22 -3.90
N SER A 198 2.59 0.06 -2.63
CA SER A 198 1.85 -0.75 -1.67
C SER A 198 0.43 -0.20 -1.45
N ARG A 199 -0.49 -1.06 -1.05
CA ARG A 199 -1.93 -0.75 -1.03
C ARG A 199 -2.55 -1.15 0.29
N VAL A 200 -3.51 -0.36 0.75
CA VAL A 200 -4.39 -0.72 1.87
C VAL A 200 -5.82 -0.64 1.40
N SER A 201 -6.60 -1.68 1.73
CA SER A 201 -8.00 -1.79 1.39
C SER A 201 -8.82 -2.11 2.64
N ILE A 202 -10.09 -1.68 2.65
CA ILE A 202 -11.08 -2.17 3.61
C ILE A 202 -11.97 -3.15 2.87
N ALA A 203 -12.05 -4.38 3.37
CA ALA A 203 -13.10 -5.30 2.96
C ALA A 203 -14.41 -4.88 3.63
N LEU A 204 -15.21 -4.08 2.91
CA LEU A 204 -16.57 -3.73 3.29
C LEU A 204 -17.47 -4.96 3.07
N THR A 205 -17.54 -5.86 4.05
CA THR A 205 -18.54 -6.94 4.04
C THR A 205 -19.92 -6.36 4.37
N GLY A 206 -20.54 -5.70 3.39
CA GLY A 206 -21.82 -4.99 3.54
C GLY A 206 -21.65 -3.47 3.73
N ALA A 207 -22.77 -2.74 3.61
CA ALA A 207 -22.87 -1.32 3.95
C ALA A 207 -22.43 -1.04 5.41
N SER A 208 -22.46 0.23 5.82
CA SER A 208 -22.04 0.74 7.14
C SER A 208 -22.30 -0.24 8.30
N LYS A 209 -21.31 -0.44 9.17
CA LYS A 209 -21.38 -1.41 10.29
C LYS A 209 -22.03 -0.79 11.52
N ILE A 210 -22.63 -1.59 12.40
CA ILE A 210 -23.23 -1.06 13.62
C ILE A 210 -22.14 -0.75 14.65
N ALA A 211 -22.27 0.38 15.35
CA ALA A 211 -21.40 0.80 16.43
C ALA A 211 -21.72 0.02 17.74
N ASN A 212 -21.59 -1.31 17.74
CA ASN A 212 -21.90 -2.17 18.90
C ASN A 212 -20.64 -2.73 19.61
N GLY A 213 -19.44 -2.38 19.13
CA GLY A 213 -18.16 -2.90 19.63
C GLY A 213 -17.81 -4.32 19.17
N VAL A 214 -18.72 -5.03 18.51
CA VAL A 214 -18.57 -6.41 18.03
C VAL A 214 -18.38 -6.44 16.52
N ASP A 215 -19.23 -5.70 15.80
CA ASP A 215 -19.11 -5.51 14.36
C ASP A 215 -17.78 -4.82 14.06
N SER A 216 -17.08 -5.36 13.08
CA SER A 216 -15.77 -4.85 12.70
C SER A 216 -15.58 -4.81 11.20
N TYR A 217 -14.72 -3.88 10.80
CA TYR A 217 -14.15 -3.83 9.45
C TYR A 217 -12.84 -4.58 9.42
N THR A 218 -12.64 -5.40 8.39
CA THR A 218 -11.34 -6.00 8.11
C THR A 218 -10.55 -5.08 7.19
N LEU A 219 -9.43 -4.59 7.69
CA LEU A 219 -8.43 -3.82 6.97
C LEU A 219 -7.39 -4.80 6.43
N THR A 220 -7.12 -4.78 5.13
CA THR A 220 -6.09 -5.62 4.50
C THR A 220 -5.05 -4.74 3.82
N ALA A 221 -3.80 -4.88 4.23
CA ALA A 221 -2.65 -4.26 3.59
C ALA A 221 -1.88 -5.28 2.75
N SER A 222 -1.45 -4.86 1.57
CA SER A 222 -0.74 -5.68 0.60
C SER A 222 0.55 -4.98 0.17
N ALA A 223 1.66 -5.73 0.23
CA ALA A 223 3.00 -5.23 -0.02
C ALA A 223 3.37 -5.36 -1.49
N TYR A 224 3.66 -4.25 -2.17
CA TYR A 224 4.08 -4.24 -3.57
C TYR A 224 5.47 -3.62 -3.73
N ASP A 225 6.22 -4.09 -4.72
CA ASP A 225 7.47 -3.43 -5.16
C ASP A 225 7.18 -2.29 -6.14
N SER A 226 8.24 -1.59 -6.58
CA SER A 226 8.13 -0.45 -7.50
C SER A 226 7.57 -0.84 -8.88
N ASN A 227 7.65 -2.12 -9.25
CA ASN A 227 7.16 -2.67 -10.51
C ASN A 227 5.72 -3.22 -10.37
N GLY A 228 5.10 -3.08 -9.19
CA GLY A 228 3.75 -3.57 -8.92
C GLY A 228 3.67 -5.08 -8.65
N ASN A 229 4.79 -5.72 -8.33
CA ASN A 229 4.82 -7.13 -7.94
C ASN A 229 4.44 -7.30 -6.47
N LEU A 230 3.53 -8.23 -6.20
CA LEU A 230 3.15 -8.58 -4.82
C LEU A 230 4.31 -9.30 -4.12
N ASN A 231 4.73 -8.79 -2.97
CA ASN A 231 5.81 -9.33 -2.17
C ASN A 231 5.34 -10.58 -1.39
N THR A 232 5.42 -11.74 -2.01
CA THR A 232 5.08 -13.03 -1.37
C THR A 232 6.27 -13.76 -0.78
N TRP A 233 7.51 -13.34 -1.07
CA TRP A 233 8.72 -14.06 -0.62
C TRP A 233 9.23 -13.59 0.75
N GLN A 234 9.05 -12.31 1.09
CA GLN A 234 9.57 -11.74 2.33
C GLN A 234 8.44 -11.12 3.16
N PRO A 235 8.45 -11.31 4.49
CA PRO A 235 7.49 -10.67 5.37
C PRO A 235 7.74 -9.17 5.40
N GLN A 236 6.65 -8.39 5.37
CA GLN A 236 6.67 -6.94 5.45
C GLN A 236 5.71 -6.47 6.53
N THR A 237 6.13 -5.52 7.36
CA THR A 237 5.32 -5.05 8.49
C THR A 237 4.70 -3.69 8.21
N PHE A 238 3.37 -3.65 8.26
CA PHE A 238 2.58 -2.43 8.20
C PHE A 238 2.24 -1.96 9.61
N ALA A 239 2.27 -0.65 9.83
CA ALA A 239 1.70 0.01 10.99
C ALA A 239 0.37 0.66 10.61
N PHE A 240 -0.61 0.58 11.50
CA PHE A 240 -1.93 1.18 11.33
C PHE A 240 -2.17 2.24 12.40
N SER A 241 -2.89 3.27 12.02
CA SER A 241 -3.44 4.27 12.94
C SER A 241 -4.77 4.76 12.40
N TRP A 242 -5.58 5.41 13.21
CA TRP A 242 -6.87 5.92 12.76
C TRP A 242 -7.17 7.29 13.40
N ARG A 243 -8.04 8.06 12.75
CA ARG A 243 -8.60 9.31 13.26
C ARG A 243 -10.12 9.28 13.16
N ALA A 244 -10.81 9.76 14.18
CA ALA A 244 -12.24 10.06 14.04
C ALA A 244 -12.41 11.26 13.08
N GLY A 245 -13.25 11.10 12.07
CA GLY A 245 -13.73 12.19 11.24
C GLY A 245 -14.75 13.01 12.02
N VAL A 246 -14.66 14.33 11.96
CA VAL A 246 -15.63 15.24 12.60
C VAL A 246 -16.97 15.18 11.86
N ALA A 247 -17.83 14.25 12.26
CA ALA A 247 -19.27 14.34 12.07
C ALA A 247 -19.91 14.28 13.47
N SER A 248 -20.15 15.47 14.03
CA SER A 248 -20.97 15.74 15.23
C SER A 248 -20.47 15.20 16.58
N LEU A 249 -19.27 15.62 17.00
CA LEU A 249 -18.95 15.77 18.43
C LEU A 249 -19.32 17.19 18.87
N MET A 250 -20.60 17.41 19.16
CA MET A 250 -21.02 18.46 20.09
C MET A 250 -21.47 17.79 21.39
N LEU A 251 -20.51 17.31 22.17
CA LEU A 251 -20.65 17.28 23.62
C LEU A 251 -19.26 17.42 24.27
N ASP A 252 -19.08 18.57 24.91
CA ASP A 252 -17.98 19.02 25.77
C ASP A 252 -16.62 19.39 25.12
N GLN A 253 -16.35 20.71 25.08
CA GLN A 253 -15.14 21.35 24.53
C GLN A 253 -13.92 21.31 25.48
N ARG A 254 -13.67 20.19 26.17
CA ARG A 254 -12.48 20.04 27.04
C ARG A 254 -11.55 18.87 26.71
N VAL A 255 -11.59 18.33 25.49
CA VAL A 255 -10.55 17.39 25.05
C VAL A 255 -9.70 18.04 23.97
N SER A 256 -8.47 18.36 24.39
CA SER A 256 -7.36 18.86 23.59
C SER A 256 -7.22 18.08 22.26
N ARG A 257 -6.83 18.81 21.20
CA ARG A 257 -6.31 18.24 19.96
C ARG A 257 -5.05 17.43 20.28
N GLN A 258 -5.22 16.18 20.67
CA GLN A 258 -4.12 15.27 20.93
C GLN A 258 -4.07 14.25 19.80
N ILE A 259 -2.93 14.21 19.11
CA ILE A 259 -2.55 13.04 18.30
C ILE A 259 -2.35 11.91 19.31
N VAL A 260 -3.30 10.97 19.36
CA VAL A 260 -3.35 9.94 20.42
C VAL A 260 -2.50 8.74 20.01
N ASN A 261 -1.65 8.29 20.94
CA ASN A 261 -0.76 7.15 20.81
C ASN A 261 -1.58 5.83 20.80
N PRO A 262 -1.25 4.81 19.98
CA PRO A 262 -2.18 3.71 19.63
C PRO A 262 -2.56 2.74 20.75
N LYS A 263 -1.85 2.73 21.89
CA LYS A 263 -2.11 1.76 22.97
C LYS A 263 -3.27 2.15 23.91
N ALA A 264 -3.85 3.32 23.73
CA ALA A 264 -5.12 3.66 24.33
C ALA A 264 -6.17 3.61 23.23
N ALA A 265 -6.92 2.50 23.21
CA ALA A 265 -8.33 2.58 22.89
C ALA A 265 -8.85 3.91 23.47
N ASN A 266 -9.32 4.83 22.63
CA ASN A 266 -10.47 5.58 23.10
C ASN A 266 -11.44 4.49 23.61
N GLN A 267 -12.08 4.68 24.76
CA GLN A 267 -12.97 3.67 25.36
C GLN A 267 -14.09 3.16 24.40
N TRP A 268 -14.18 3.72 23.19
CA TRP A 268 -15.18 3.46 22.17
C TRP A 268 -14.69 2.87 20.84
N THR A 269 -13.39 2.80 20.53
CA THR A 269 -12.90 2.09 19.31
C THR A 269 -11.70 1.22 19.62
N ALA A 270 -11.63 0.08 18.94
CA ALA A 270 -10.57 -0.90 19.14
C ALA A 270 -10.05 -1.37 17.78
N MET A 271 -8.73 -1.46 17.69
CA MET A 271 -8.04 -2.11 16.58
C MET A 271 -7.43 -3.42 17.09
N SER A 272 -7.51 -4.51 16.32
CA SER A 272 -7.00 -5.81 16.77
C SER A 272 -5.50 -5.82 17.02
N ALA A 273 -4.76 -4.98 16.31
CA ALA A 273 -3.31 -4.79 16.46
C ALA A 273 -2.88 -3.46 15.81
N ASP A 274 -1.82 -2.84 16.36
CA ASP A 274 -1.21 -1.62 15.79
C ASP A 274 -0.35 -1.90 14.56
N THR A 275 0.07 -3.15 14.40
CA THR A 275 0.88 -3.61 13.27
C THR A 275 0.39 -4.96 12.76
N CYS A 276 0.63 -5.24 11.49
CA CYS A 276 0.52 -6.59 10.94
C CYS A 276 1.69 -6.88 10.01
N THR A 277 2.08 -8.16 9.94
CA THR A 277 3.15 -8.64 9.06
C THR A 277 2.56 -9.53 7.98
N THR A 278 2.94 -9.29 6.73
CA THR A 278 2.44 -10.06 5.58
C THR A 278 2.82 -11.53 5.67
N ALA A 279 1.89 -12.40 5.28
CA ALA A 279 2.20 -13.81 5.09
C ALA A 279 3.06 -14.01 3.83
N THR A 280 3.87 -15.06 3.79
CA THR A 280 4.67 -15.43 2.60
C THR A 280 4.12 -16.64 1.86
N SER A 281 3.02 -17.22 2.34
CA SER A 281 2.37 -18.39 1.73
C SER A 281 0.87 -18.40 2.03
N GLY A 282 0.13 -19.24 1.31
CA GLY A 282 -1.33 -19.36 1.45
C GLY A 282 -2.10 -18.23 0.76
N ALA A 283 -3.40 -18.18 1.02
CA ALA A 283 -4.32 -17.24 0.36
C ALA A 283 -4.02 -15.76 0.67
N GLN A 284 -3.38 -15.49 1.80
CA GLN A 284 -2.99 -14.15 2.25
C GLN A 284 -1.52 -13.83 1.92
N ALA A 285 -0.83 -14.63 1.09
CA ALA A 285 0.55 -14.34 0.71
C ALA A 285 0.68 -12.91 0.17
N GLY A 286 1.66 -12.16 0.68
CA GLY A 286 1.91 -10.76 0.39
C GLY A 286 0.94 -9.78 1.04
N SER A 287 0.04 -10.24 1.90
CA SER A 287 -0.94 -9.40 2.60
C SER A 287 -1.03 -9.74 4.09
N CYS A 288 -1.53 -8.78 4.88
CA CYS A 288 -1.93 -8.99 6.26
C CYS A 288 -3.17 -8.19 6.60
N SER A 289 -3.86 -8.57 7.68
CA SER A 289 -5.11 -7.92 8.06
C SER A 289 -5.15 -7.57 9.54
N VAL A 290 -5.84 -6.48 9.84
CA VAL A 290 -6.26 -6.08 11.19
C VAL A 290 -7.76 -5.78 11.17
N THR A 291 -8.41 -5.80 12.32
CA THR A 291 -9.82 -5.40 12.43
C THR A 291 -9.97 -4.09 13.19
N LEU A 292 -10.97 -3.30 12.81
CA LEU A 292 -11.39 -2.09 13.51
C LEU A 292 -12.84 -2.28 13.95
N SER A 293 -13.12 -2.15 15.25
CA SER A 293 -14.48 -2.12 15.82
C SER A 293 -14.73 -0.82 16.58
N SER A 294 -16.00 -0.45 16.75
CA SER A 294 -16.38 0.73 17.52
C SER A 294 -17.74 0.59 18.19
N THR A 295 -17.90 1.22 19.35
CA THR A 295 -19.17 1.52 20.01
C THR A 295 -19.62 2.97 19.78
N GLN A 296 -18.82 3.78 19.07
CA GLN A 296 -19.15 5.14 18.67
C GLN A 296 -19.53 5.19 17.18
N ALA A 297 -20.74 5.68 16.89
CA ALA A 297 -21.17 5.92 15.52
C ALA A 297 -20.42 7.12 14.93
N GLY A 298 -20.10 7.04 13.64
CA GLY A 298 -19.40 8.10 12.92
C GLY A 298 -18.45 7.58 11.85
N TRP A 299 -17.74 8.51 11.23
CA TRP A 299 -16.70 8.22 10.25
C TRP A 299 -15.35 8.11 10.94
N PHE A 300 -14.57 7.10 10.57
CA PHE A 300 -13.20 6.89 11.00
C PHE A 300 -12.32 6.79 9.77
N THR A 301 -11.23 7.54 9.73
CA THR A 301 -10.23 7.41 8.67
C THR A 301 -9.03 6.64 9.20
N VAL A 302 -8.76 5.49 8.62
CA VAL A 302 -7.61 4.64 8.92
C VAL A 302 -6.45 5.04 8.00
N PHE A 303 -5.25 5.01 8.54
CA PHE A 303 -3.99 5.22 7.85
C PHE A 303 -3.12 3.98 8.01
N SER A 304 -2.31 3.71 6.99
CA SER A 304 -1.26 2.71 7.06
C SER A 304 0.09 3.27 6.63
N GLN A 305 1.15 2.81 7.28
CA GLN A 305 2.52 3.23 7.06
C GLN A 305 3.47 2.03 7.08
N VAL A 306 4.60 2.14 6.38
CA VAL A 306 5.74 1.22 6.51
C VAL A 306 7.01 2.03 6.71
N GLY A 307 7.75 1.73 7.78
CA GLY A 307 8.96 2.49 8.13
C GLY A 307 8.72 4.00 8.33
N GLY A 308 7.49 4.39 8.72
CA GLY A 308 7.07 5.80 8.86
C GLY A 308 6.63 6.48 7.56
N VAL A 309 6.67 5.78 6.42
CA VAL A 309 6.20 6.29 5.11
C VAL A 309 4.76 5.87 4.88
N PRO A 310 3.83 6.80 4.57
CA PRO A 310 2.46 6.45 4.22
C PRO A 310 2.38 5.53 3.00
N VAL A 311 1.54 4.51 3.10
CA VAL A 311 1.25 3.61 1.98
C VAL A 311 0.51 4.37 0.88
N GLY A 312 0.71 4.02 -0.40
CA GLY A 312 -0.05 4.56 -1.53
C GLY A 312 0.05 6.07 -1.75
N ASN A 313 1.17 6.70 -1.36
CA ASN A 313 1.41 8.15 -1.47
C ASN A 313 0.91 8.74 -2.82
N PRO A 314 0.13 9.85 -2.82
CA PRO A 314 -0.26 10.69 -1.68
C PRO A 314 -1.60 10.36 -1.01
N LEU A 315 -2.46 9.53 -1.63
CA LEU A 315 -3.86 9.35 -1.18
C LEU A 315 -4.31 7.88 -1.03
N GLY A 316 -3.51 6.91 -1.45
CA GLY A 316 -3.85 5.48 -1.51
C GLY A 316 -3.70 4.70 -0.19
N GLY A 317 -3.14 5.31 0.86
CA GLY A 317 -2.98 4.67 2.18
C GLY A 317 -4.00 5.08 3.23
N GLN A 318 -5.04 5.82 2.83
CA GLN A 318 -6.14 6.22 3.72
C GLN A 318 -7.43 5.54 3.30
N VAL A 319 -8.14 4.97 4.27
CA VAL A 319 -9.46 4.36 4.01
C VAL A 319 -10.46 4.82 5.07
N ALA A 320 -11.67 5.15 4.64
CA ALA A 320 -12.75 5.59 5.52
C ALA A 320 -13.66 4.40 5.89
N ALA A 321 -13.99 4.28 7.16
CA ALA A 321 -14.95 3.33 7.73
C ALA A 321 -16.09 4.11 8.39
N GLN A 322 -17.35 3.69 8.16
CA GLN A 322 -18.51 4.32 8.79
C GLN A 322 -19.18 3.33 9.75
N PHE A 323 -19.22 3.68 11.03
CA PHE A 323 -20.10 3.02 11.98
C PHE A 323 -21.41 3.80 12.10
N VAL A 324 -22.55 3.10 12.07
CA VAL A 324 -23.88 3.66 12.30
C VAL A 324 -24.37 3.26 13.69
N ALA A 325 -25.22 4.08 14.29
CA ALA A 325 -25.83 3.75 15.57
C ALA A 325 -26.68 2.46 15.46
N GLY A 326 -26.80 1.70 16.55
CA GLY A 326 -27.50 0.40 16.60
C GLY A 326 -29.03 0.51 16.55
N PRO A 327 -29.78 -0.39 17.20
CA PRO A 327 -31.20 -0.16 17.46
C PRO A 327 -31.42 0.91 18.54
N VAL A 328 -32.47 1.73 18.40
CA VAL A 328 -32.84 2.71 19.43
C VAL A 328 -33.21 2.04 20.75
N VAL A 329 -32.76 2.62 21.87
CA VAL A 329 -33.06 2.19 23.24
C VAL A 329 -33.78 3.33 23.96
N ALA A 330 -35.07 3.12 24.25
CA ALA A 330 -35.90 4.15 24.88
C ALA A 330 -35.38 4.59 26.27
N ALA A 331 -34.76 3.67 27.02
CA ALA A 331 -34.17 3.96 28.34
C ALA A 331 -32.99 4.94 28.27
N ASN A 332 -32.19 4.90 27.19
CA ASN A 332 -31.04 5.79 26.99
C ASN A 332 -31.42 7.08 26.27
N SER A 333 -32.57 7.09 25.60
CA SER A 333 -33.05 8.28 24.89
C SER A 333 -33.47 9.36 25.88
N VAL A 334 -33.38 10.63 25.44
CA VAL A 334 -33.60 11.79 26.31
C VAL A 334 -34.73 12.65 25.76
N ILE A 335 -35.66 13.03 26.62
CA ILE A 335 -36.69 14.02 26.39
C ILE A 335 -36.41 15.27 27.24
N THR A 336 -36.54 16.44 26.62
CA THR A 336 -36.35 17.75 27.27
C THR A 336 -37.51 18.68 26.90
N ILE A 337 -37.76 19.69 27.74
CA ILE A 337 -38.72 20.76 27.49
C ILE A 337 -38.06 22.11 27.74
N SER A 338 -38.37 23.10 26.91
CA SER A 338 -37.83 24.45 27.03
C SER A 338 -38.13 25.04 28.42
N PRO A 339 -37.15 25.68 29.10
CA PRO A 339 -37.29 26.11 30.49
C PRO A 339 -38.18 27.35 30.66
N GLY A 340 -38.51 27.65 31.92
CA GLY A 340 -39.33 28.80 32.34
C GLY A 340 -40.83 28.50 32.33
N THR A 341 -41.64 29.52 32.61
CA THR A 341 -43.10 29.46 32.40
C THR A 341 -43.45 30.01 31.02
N ARG A 342 -44.63 29.67 30.51
CA ARG A 342 -45.20 30.20 29.25
C ARG A 342 -46.58 30.79 29.49
N GLN A 343 -47.02 31.73 28.67
CA GLN A 343 -48.38 32.28 28.78
C GLN A 343 -49.42 31.31 28.21
N ALA A 344 -50.53 31.13 28.93
CA ALA A 344 -51.68 30.34 28.47
C ALA A 344 -52.56 31.14 27.48
N ASP A 345 -51.96 31.72 26.43
CA ASP A 345 -52.63 32.57 25.44
C ASP A 345 -52.90 31.86 24.09
N GLY A 346 -52.56 30.57 24.00
CA GLY A 346 -52.68 29.78 22.76
C GLY A 346 -51.61 30.11 21.70
N VAL A 347 -50.66 30.99 22.00
CA VAL A 347 -49.61 31.45 21.08
C VAL A 347 -48.23 31.08 21.62
N ASP A 348 -47.94 31.45 22.86
CA ASP A 348 -46.70 31.14 23.56
C ASP A 348 -46.57 29.63 23.78
N ALA A 349 -45.35 29.11 23.61
CA ALA A 349 -45.15 27.67 23.45
C ALA A 349 -43.92 27.15 24.19
N HIS A 350 -44.07 25.97 24.78
CA HIS A 350 -42.92 25.16 25.15
C HIS A 350 -42.47 24.35 23.94
N THR A 351 -41.16 24.28 23.70
CA THR A 351 -40.57 23.33 22.75
C THR A 351 -40.17 22.08 23.50
N VAL A 352 -40.68 20.92 23.08
CA VAL A 352 -40.31 19.60 23.59
C VAL A 352 -39.41 18.94 22.56
N THR A 353 -38.20 18.55 22.97
CA THR A 353 -37.21 17.91 22.11
C THR A 353 -36.90 16.53 22.63
N VAL A 354 -36.98 15.53 21.75
CA VAL A 354 -36.50 14.17 21.99
C VAL A 354 -35.20 13.93 21.22
N THR A 355 -34.23 13.28 21.85
CA THR A 355 -33.00 12.76 21.24
C THR A 355 -33.04 11.25 21.35
N ALA A 356 -33.14 10.57 20.21
CA ALA A 356 -33.14 9.11 20.16
C ALA A 356 -31.69 8.60 20.27
N ARG A 357 -31.45 7.65 21.19
CA ARG A 357 -30.13 7.06 21.44
C ARG A 357 -30.17 5.53 21.41
N ASP A 358 -29.07 4.90 21.04
CA ASP A 358 -28.88 3.45 21.18
C ASP A 358 -28.32 3.06 22.55
N ALA A 359 -27.97 1.78 22.71
CA ALA A 359 -27.40 1.23 23.94
C ALA A 359 -26.05 1.86 24.36
N PHE A 360 -25.33 2.50 23.42
CA PHE A 360 -24.03 3.13 23.62
C PHE A 360 -24.10 4.67 23.51
N ASP A 361 -25.29 5.23 23.69
CA ASP A 361 -25.58 6.67 23.63
C ASP A 361 -25.35 7.34 22.27
N ASN A 362 -25.20 6.56 21.19
CA ASN A 362 -25.10 7.10 19.84
C ASN A 362 -26.46 7.64 19.39
N VAL A 363 -26.45 8.84 18.81
CA VAL A 363 -27.65 9.48 18.29
C VAL A 363 -28.17 8.75 17.04
N GLN A 364 -29.48 8.56 16.99
CA GLN A 364 -30.16 7.79 15.96
C GLN A 364 -30.95 8.69 15.02
N ALA A 365 -30.63 8.66 13.73
CA ALA A 365 -31.37 9.35 12.68
C ALA A 365 -32.61 8.56 12.22
N ASP A 366 -33.60 9.27 11.69
CA ASP A 366 -34.82 8.70 11.07
C ASP A 366 -35.63 7.77 12.00
N VAL A 367 -35.62 8.05 13.30
CA VAL A 367 -36.43 7.34 14.29
C VAL A 367 -37.78 8.03 14.43
N SER A 368 -38.86 7.29 14.16
CA SER A 368 -40.21 7.76 14.41
C SER A 368 -40.51 7.82 15.90
N THR A 369 -41.01 8.97 16.35
CA THR A 369 -41.32 9.28 17.74
C THR A 369 -42.80 9.64 17.87
N LEU A 370 -43.45 9.20 18.95
CA LEU A 370 -44.86 9.48 19.23
C LEU A 370 -44.98 10.27 20.52
N PHE A 371 -45.58 11.46 20.44
CA PHE A 371 -45.82 12.35 21.57
C PHE A 371 -47.23 12.11 22.11
N SER A 372 -47.34 12.01 23.43
CA SER A 372 -48.61 11.95 24.13
C SER A 372 -48.69 13.06 25.16
N LEU A 373 -49.81 13.78 25.14
CA LEU A 373 -50.12 14.83 26.08
C LEU A 373 -51.08 14.26 27.13
N ASN A 374 -50.60 14.07 28.35
CA ASN A 374 -51.45 13.70 29.48
C ASN A 374 -51.64 14.94 30.36
N SER A 375 -52.84 15.51 30.33
CA SER A 375 -53.16 16.72 31.06
C SER A 375 -54.30 16.48 32.04
N LEU A 376 -54.14 17.00 33.27
CA LEU A 376 -55.20 17.12 34.27
C LEU A 376 -56.11 18.34 33.98
N VAL A 377 -55.73 19.18 33.02
CA VAL A 377 -56.41 20.43 32.64
C VAL A 377 -56.71 20.43 31.14
N ALA A 378 -57.97 20.64 30.75
CA ALA A 378 -58.35 20.74 29.35
C ALA A 378 -57.87 22.08 28.75
N GLY A 379 -57.38 22.06 27.50
CA GLY A 379 -57.04 23.29 26.76
C GLY A 379 -55.63 23.38 26.16
N ALA A 380 -54.86 22.29 26.11
CA ALA A 380 -53.56 22.25 25.44
C ALA A 380 -53.56 21.41 24.15
N SER A 381 -52.63 21.75 23.27
CA SER A 381 -52.44 21.09 21.96
C SER A 381 -50.95 20.94 21.62
N LEU A 382 -50.65 19.90 20.85
CA LEU A 382 -49.33 19.67 20.25
C LEU A 382 -49.32 20.15 18.81
N SER A 383 -48.20 20.66 18.31
CA SER A 383 -48.03 20.99 16.89
C SER A 383 -48.05 19.76 15.98
N ALA A 384 -47.64 18.60 16.50
CA ALA A 384 -47.69 17.31 15.83
C ALA A 384 -47.78 16.19 16.87
N ALA A 385 -48.47 15.10 16.52
CA ALA A 385 -48.54 13.90 17.36
C ALA A 385 -47.29 13.01 17.22
N SER A 386 -46.57 13.12 16.11
CA SER A 386 -45.36 12.36 15.83
C SER A 386 -44.37 13.16 15.02
N CYS A 387 -43.11 12.76 15.08
CA CYS A 387 -42.07 13.27 14.20
C CYS A 387 -40.87 12.32 14.10
N SER A 388 -40.06 12.47 13.06
CA SER A 388 -38.84 11.68 12.86
C SER A 388 -37.59 12.46 13.26
N THR A 389 -36.62 11.80 13.88
CA THR A 389 -35.34 12.42 14.22
C THR A 389 -34.56 12.83 12.97
N ALA A 390 -33.95 14.02 13.00
CA ALA A 390 -33.26 14.56 11.83
C ALA A 390 -32.04 13.69 11.44
N THR A 391 -31.78 13.59 10.15
CA THR A 391 -30.70 12.76 9.59
C THR A 391 -29.36 13.49 9.50
N THR A 392 -29.38 14.83 9.45
CA THR A 392 -28.20 15.68 9.28
C THR A 392 -28.38 17.01 10.02
N GLY A 393 -27.30 17.76 10.21
CA GLY A 393 -27.33 19.09 10.84
C GLY A 393 -27.10 19.07 12.36
N ALA A 394 -27.29 20.23 12.99
CA ALA A 394 -27.09 20.41 14.44
C ALA A 394 -28.08 19.59 15.28
N ASP A 395 -29.25 19.32 14.72
CA ASP A 395 -30.33 18.56 15.36
C ASP A 395 -30.32 17.08 14.98
N ALA A 396 -29.23 16.57 14.38
CA ALA A 396 -29.12 15.18 13.95
C ALA A 396 -29.39 14.22 15.12
N GLY A 397 -30.31 13.29 14.92
CA GLY A 397 -30.79 12.36 15.93
C GLY A 397 -31.78 12.93 16.95
N SER A 398 -32.25 14.16 16.73
CA SER A 398 -33.28 14.82 17.52
C SER A 398 -34.50 15.21 16.70
N CYS A 399 -35.63 15.34 17.38
CA CYS A 399 -36.84 15.94 16.83
C CYS A 399 -37.56 16.78 17.89
N SER A 400 -38.25 17.84 17.46
CA SER A 400 -38.96 18.76 18.34
C SER A 400 -40.41 18.97 17.93
N VAL A 401 -41.28 19.10 18.93
CA VAL A 401 -42.68 19.55 18.78
C VAL A 401 -42.96 20.67 19.78
N THR A 402 -43.95 21.51 19.49
CA THR A 402 -44.35 22.57 20.41
C THR A 402 -45.66 22.23 21.12
N VAL A 403 -45.73 22.55 22.41
CA VAL A 403 -46.93 22.48 23.24
C VAL A 403 -47.45 23.90 23.45
N LYS A 404 -48.75 24.12 23.24
CA LYS A 404 -49.45 25.38 23.52
C LYS A 404 -50.65 25.13 24.41
N ALA A 405 -51.04 26.11 25.23
CA ALA A 405 -52.19 26.00 26.11
C ALA A 405 -53.01 27.30 26.17
N ASN A 406 -54.33 27.18 26.36
CA ASN A 406 -55.26 28.30 26.56
C ASN A 406 -55.69 28.46 28.03
N THR A 407 -55.35 27.47 28.86
CA THR A 407 -55.71 27.42 30.27
C THR A 407 -54.44 27.29 31.11
N PRO A 408 -54.28 28.13 32.16
CA PRO A 408 -53.15 28.01 33.07
C PRO A 408 -53.13 26.64 33.74
N GLY A 409 -51.95 26.06 33.88
CA GLY A 409 -51.79 24.72 34.42
C GLY A 409 -50.45 24.09 34.09
N THR A 410 -50.21 22.92 34.68
CA THR A 410 -49.05 22.10 34.39
C THR A 410 -49.44 20.99 33.43
N TYR A 411 -48.73 20.89 32.32
CA TYR A 411 -48.98 19.91 31.26
C TYR A 411 -47.85 18.90 31.19
N THR A 412 -48.21 17.62 31.23
CA THR A 412 -47.23 16.53 31.18
C THR A 412 -47.17 15.97 29.76
N VAL A 413 -45.97 15.91 29.20
CA VAL A 413 -45.71 15.34 27.88
C VAL A 413 -44.84 14.09 28.05
N SER A 414 -45.32 12.98 27.49
CA SER A 414 -44.54 11.76 27.35
C SER A 414 -44.22 11.52 25.88
N VAL A 415 -43.10 10.85 25.63
CA VAL A 415 -42.72 10.40 24.28
C VAL A 415 -42.51 8.89 24.34
N SER A 416 -42.98 8.20 23.31
CA SER A 416 -42.63 6.81 23.07
C SER A 416 -41.80 6.63 21.79
N LEU A 417 -40.83 5.73 21.86
CA LEU A 417 -39.95 5.30 20.79
C LEU A 417 -40.15 3.80 20.62
N ALA A 418 -40.52 3.35 19.41
CA ALA A 418 -40.84 1.93 19.14
C ALA A 418 -41.85 1.32 20.14
N GLY A 419 -42.83 2.10 20.61
CA GLY A 419 -43.85 1.67 21.57
C GLY A 419 -43.41 1.64 23.04
N GLN A 420 -42.16 2.03 23.36
CA GLN A 420 -41.64 2.13 24.72
C GLN A 420 -41.51 3.60 25.14
N SER A 421 -41.88 3.93 26.38
CA SER A 421 -41.71 5.29 26.90
C SER A 421 -40.23 5.66 27.08
N VAL A 422 -39.86 6.88 26.72
CA VAL A 422 -38.50 7.42 26.92
C VAL A 422 -38.17 7.48 28.41
N GLY A 423 -37.03 6.90 28.80
CA GLY A 423 -36.64 6.71 30.20
C GLY A 423 -36.44 8.01 30.99
N SER A 424 -36.01 9.08 30.33
CA SER A 424 -35.84 10.39 30.99
C SER A 424 -37.14 11.20 31.13
N GLY A 425 -38.29 10.64 30.74
CA GLY A 425 -39.60 11.28 30.78
C GLY A 425 -40.56 10.65 31.80
N PRO A 426 -41.77 11.21 31.98
CA PRO A 426 -42.31 12.35 31.23
C PRO A 426 -41.75 13.71 31.68
N VAL A 427 -41.91 14.74 30.85
CA VAL A 427 -41.51 16.15 31.15
C VAL A 427 -42.74 17.01 31.42
N GLN A 428 -42.59 18.07 32.20
CA GLN A 428 -43.69 18.98 32.58
C GLN A 428 -43.38 20.42 32.17
N GLY A 429 -44.36 21.09 31.57
CA GLY A 429 -44.33 22.52 31.24
C GLY A 429 -45.42 23.28 31.98
N GLN A 430 -45.11 24.46 32.52
CA GLN A 430 -46.04 25.27 33.28
C GLN A 430 -46.51 26.48 32.47
N PHE A 431 -47.82 26.57 32.26
CA PHE A 431 -48.46 27.73 31.68
C PHE A 431 -49.13 28.59 32.75
N VAL A 432 -48.87 29.89 32.71
CA VAL A 432 -49.42 30.89 33.63
C VAL A 432 -50.48 31.74 32.92
N SER A 433 -51.37 32.36 33.70
CA SER A 433 -52.37 33.29 33.16
C SER A 433 -51.71 34.38 32.32
N PRO A 434 -52.29 34.74 31.15
CA PRO A 434 -51.84 35.90 30.40
C PRO A 434 -51.78 37.12 31.32
N ALA A 435 -50.70 37.90 31.25
CA ALA A 435 -50.63 39.14 32.00
C ALA A 435 -51.83 40.01 31.60
N ALA A 436 -52.64 40.44 32.57
CA ALA A 436 -53.80 41.27 32.30
C ALA A 436 -53.34 42.47 31.48
N ALA A 437 -53.91 42.64 30.28
CA ALA A 437 -53.68 43.83 29.49
C ALA A 437 -54.17 45.02 30.33
N VAL A 438 -53.24 45.81 30.86
CA VAL A 438 -53.56 47.09 31.48
C VAL A 438 -54.04 48.01 30.36
N THR A 439 -55.33 47.88 30.04
CA THR A 439 -56.04 48.85 29.23
C THR A 439 -56.24 50.05 30.14
N ALA A 440 -55.27 50.97 30.12
CA ALA A 440 -55.47 52.29 30.66
C ALA A 440 -56.59 52.95 29.84
N VAL A 441 -57.82 52.88 30.35
CA VAL A 441 -58.94 53.68 29.88
C VAL A 441 -58.73 55.08 30.46
N PRO A 442 -58.44 56.13 29.66
CA PRO A 442 -58.43 57.48 30.20
C PRO A 442 -59.87 57.89 30.46
N THR A 443 -60.25 58.03 31.72
CA THR A 443 -61.52 58.63 32.12
C THR A 443 -61.42 60.16 31.96
N LEU A 444 -62.31 60.72 31.14
CA LEU A 444 -62.62 62.14 31.12
C LEU A 444 -63.35 62.51 32.43
N SER A 445 -62.85 63.50 33.16
CA SER A 445 -63.71 64.30 34.04
C SER A 445 -63.36 65.79 33.96
N HIS A 446 -64.45 66.56 33.91
CA HIS A 446 -64.56 67.99 33.70
C HIS A 446 -64.48 68.75 35.05
N TRP A 447 -64.59 70.09 34.99
CA TRP A 447 -64.51 71.11 36.07
C TRP A 447 -63.09 71.52 36.44
N GLY A 448 -62.71 72.79 36.50
CA GLY A 448 -63.44 74.06 36.52
C GLY A 448 -62.46 75.12 37.04
N ARG A 449 -62.61 76.36 36.56
CA ARG A 449 -61.66 77.49 36.61
C ARG A 449 -61.30 78.04 38.00
N ILE A 450 -60.23 78.88 37.97
CA ILE A 450 -59.80 80.00 38.86
C ILE A 450 -58.49 79.65 39.60
N GLY A 451 -57.35 80.35 39.50
CA GLY A 451 -56.93 81.54 38.76
C GLY A 451 -55.59 82.05 39.33
N LEU A 452 -54.70 82.55 38.46
CA LEU A 452 -53.52 83.43 38.71
C LEU A 452 -52.38 82.86 39.63
N VAL A 453 -51.10 82.90 39.27
CA VAL A 453 -50.27 84.09 39.00
C VAL A 453 -49.03 83.75 38.14
N LEU A 454 -48.80 84.64 37.16
CA LEU A 454 -47.55 85.08 36.49
C LEU A 454 -46.26 84.24 36.61
N GLY A 455 -45.46 84.06 35.57
CA GLY A 455 -45.49 84.72 34.27
C GLY A 455 -44.21 84.52 33.47
N LEU A 456 -44.28 85.03 32.24
CA LEU A 456 -43.19 85.36 31.31
C LEU A 456 -42.19 84.23 30.96
N GLY A 457 -41.99 83.90 29.69
CA GLY A 457 -42.46 84.58 28.50
C GLY A 457 -41.86 83.98 27.25
N LEU A 458 -42.71 84.01 26.22
CA LEU A 458 -42.44 84.11 24.79
C LEU A 458 -41.70 82.96 24.07
N LEU A 459 -42.39 82.23 23.18
CA LEU A 459 -42.83 82.60 21.80
C LEU A 459 -41.65 82.59 20.83
N ALA A 460 -41.73 82.04 19.62
CA ALA A 460 -42.83 81.44 18.87
C ALA A 460 -42.19 80.69 17.67
N ALA A 461 -42.75 79.55 17.28
CA ALA A 461 -43.52 79.37 16.04
C ALA A 461 -42.65 79.10 14.79
N ALA A 462 -43.07 78.30 13.81
CA ALA A 462 -44.16 77.36 13.69
C ALA A 462 -43.95 76.62 12.35
N SER A 463 -44.57 75.43 12.26
CA SER A 463 -45.15 74.82 11.04
C SER A 463 -44.22 74.64 9.84
N GLY A 464 -43.83 73.43 9.45
CA GLY A 464 -44.67 72.26 9.22
C GLY A 464 -45.10 72.22 7.76
N VAL A 465 -44.69 71.19 7.00
CA VAL A 465 -45.39 70.65 5.82
C VAL A 465 -44.83 69.25 5.57
N ILE A 466 -45.76 68.31 5.39
CA ILE A 466 -45.56 66.91 5.02
C ILE A 466 -45.45 66.83 3.49
N HIS A 467 -44.48 66.08 2.96
CA HIS A 467 -44.66 65.37 1.68
C HIS A 467 -43.90 64.04 1.67
N ARG A 468 -44.65 62.98 1.30
CA ARG A 468 -44.21 61.62 1.01
C ARG A 468 -43.30 61.57 -0.23
N ARG A 469 -42.27 60.71 -0.24
CA ARG A 469 -42.19 59.35 -0.88
C ARG A 469 -40.77 59.01 -1.37
N GLU A 470 -40.39 57.77 -1.09
CA GLU A 470 -39.50 56.83 -1.84
C GLU A 470 -38.00 57.12 -2.04
N GLY A 471 -37.18 56.08 -1.79
CA GLY A 471 -35.91 55.90 -2.52
C GLY A 471 -34.68 55.38 -1.74
N ARG A 472 -34.62 54.06 -1.51
CA ARG A 472 -33.46 53.14 -1.47
C ARG A 472 -32.02 53.61 -1.11
N GLN A 473 -31.42 52.73 -0.27
CA GLN A 473 -30.02 52.25 -0.17
C GLN A 473 -28.98 53.07 0.63
N PRO A 474 -28.40 52.47 1.70
CA PRO A 474 -27.21 53.00 2.36
C PRO A 474 -25.89 52.48 1.74
N ALA A 475 -24.92 53.38 1.72
CA ALA A 475 -23.56 53.20 1.22
C ALA A 475 -22.64 52.42 2.17
N LYS A 476 -21.61 51.79 1.58
CA LYS A 476 -20.48 51.10 2.18
C LYS A 476 -19.64 52.00 3.12
N PRO A 477 -18.94 51.41 4.11
CA PRO A 477 -17.73 52.00 4.68
C PRO A 477 -16.44 51.37 4.13
N ASP A 478 -15.46 52.24 3.86
CA ASP A 478 -14.09 51.94 3.46
C ASP A 478 -13.25 51.37 4.62
N CYS A 479 -12.38 50.42 4.28
CA CYS A 479 -11.36 49.83 5.14
C CYS A 479 -10.09 50.69 5.17
N ALA A 480 -9.66 51.13 6.36
CA ALA A 480 -8.30 51.61 6.61
C ALA A 480 -7.55 50.58 7.48
N ARG A 481 -6.43 50.06 6.97
CA ARG A 481 -5.46 49.23 7.71
C ARG A 481 -4.24 50.07 8.08
N CYS A 482 -3.96 50.16 9.38
CA CYS A 482 -2.67 50.55 9.95
C CYS A 482 -1.87 49.30 10.33
N SER A 483 -0.56 49.26 10.02
CA SER A 483 0.51 48.88 10.97
C SER A 483 1.90 48.78 10.30
N TRP A 484 2.85 49.46 10.95
CA TRP A 484 4.32 49.34 10.94
C TRP A 484 4.75 49.47 12.43
N PRO A 485 6.00 49.26 12.88
CA PRO A 485 7.25 48.92 12.16
C PRO A 485 8.11 47.80 12.82
N CYS A 486 9.24 47.53 12.17
CA CYS A 486 10.41 46.75 12.60
C CYS A 486 11.16 47.31 13.82
N THR A 487 11.91 46.44 14.53
CA THR A 487 13.15 46.81 15.24
C THR A 487 14.14 45.64 15.29
N TRP A 488 15.43 45.98 15.16
CA TRP A 488 16.63 45.14 15.10
C TRP A 488 17.50 45.37 16.36
N LEU A 489 18.15 44.32 16.89
CA LEU A 489 19.37 44.30 17.73
C LEU A 489 19.84 42.82 17.71
N GLY A 490 21.01 42.37 17.25
CA GLY A 490 22.40 42.79 17.48
C GLY A 490 22.86 42.32 18.88
N ARG A 491 23.71 41.30 19.13
CA ARG A 491 25.12 41.11 18.70
C ARG A 491 25.75 39.79 19.25
N ARG A 492 26.73 39.27 18.48
CA ARG A 492 28.04 38.62 18.83
C ARG A 492 28.06 37.29 19.62
N GLY A 493 28.93 36.31 19.33
CA GLY A 493 30.08 36.17 18.38
C GLY A 493 30.46 34.68 18.23
N GLY A 494 30.97 34.24 17.07
CA GLY A 494 32.39 33.93 16.81
C GLY A 494 32.69 32.46 17.19
N SER A 495 33.21 31.54 16.34
CA SER A 495 34.31 31.56 15.36
C SER A 495 34.15 30.35 14.42
N GLY A 496 34.28 30.46 13.08
CA GLY A 496 35.52 30.13 12.32
C GLY A 496 35.54 28.63 11.93
N THR A 497 35.74 28.15 10.69
CA THR A 497 36.48 28.67 9.52
C THR A 497 36.20 27.78 8.28
N GLU A 498 36.24 28.43 7.10
CA GLU A 498 36.63 27.93 5.75
C GLU A 498 35.87 26.76 5.06
N GLY A 499 35.53 26.80 3.77
CA GLY A 499 35.84 27.73 2.69
C GLY A 499 35.08 27.39 1.39
N ARG A 500 34.91 28.46 0.57
CA ARG A 500 34.70 28.62 -0.90
C ARG A 500 34.43 27.33 -1.71
N ASP A 501 33.43 27.28 -2.59
CA ASP A 501 33.51 28.01 -3.86
C ASP A 501 32.17 28.39 -4.52
N VAL A 502 32.30 29.35 -5.43
CA VAL A 502 31.28 30.16 -6.10
C VAL A 502 30.80 29.48 -7.39
N ASP A 503 29.49 29.42 -7.64
CA ASP A 503 29.00 29.81 -8.96
C ASP A 503 27.53 30.28 -9.01
N ARG A 504 27.30 31.28 -9.87
CA ARG A 504 26.11 32.15 -9.92
C ARG A 504 24.99 31.58 -10.78
N ARG A 505 23.75 31.85 -10.34
CA ARG A 505 22.45 31.59 -11.04
C ARG A 505 22.24 32.48 -12.29
N PRO A 506 21.17 32.23 -13.07
CA PRO A 506 19.94 33.02 -12.87
C PRO A 506 18.62 32.21 -12.92
N PRO A 507 17.47 32.82 -12.52
CA PRO A 507 16.22 32.12 -12.20
C PRO A 507 15.22 32.08 -13.36
N LEU A 508 14.38 31.04 -13.39
CA LEU A 508 13.21 30.93 -14.25
C LEU A 508 12.04 31.77 -13.69
N ARG A 509 11.48 32.60 -14.57
CA ARG A 509 10.30 33.45 -14.34
C ARG A 509 9.01 32.62 -14.45
N CYS A 510 8.05 32.93 -13.57
CA CYS A 510 6.63 32.69 -13.80
C CYS A 510 5.95 33.97 -14.31
N SER A 511 5.00 33.84 -15.24
CA SER A 511 4.00 34.84 -15.66
C SER A 511 2.95 34.15 -16.54
N PRO A 512 1.73 34.69 -16.68
CA PRO A 512 0.84 35.35 -15.71
C PRO A 512 -0.22 34.40 -15.12
#